data_AF-R6UHU4-F1
#
_entry.id   AF-R6UHU4-F1
#
_cell.length_a   1.000
_cell.length_b   1.000
_cell.length_c   1.000
_cell.angle_alpha   90.00
_cell.angle_beta   90.00
_cell.angle_gamma   90.00
#
_symmetry.space_group_name_H-M   'P 1'
#
loop_
_entity.id
_entity.type
_entity.pdbx_description
1 polymer ?
#
loop_
_entity_poly.entity_id
_entity_poly.type
_entity_poly.pdbx_seq_one_letter_code
_entity_poly.pdbx_strand_id
1 'polypeptide(L)' 'MQDSIKSRIGEINHGYTIVAQYLNKVVLAISDNRSIAEMAVVWSLDNDGDTYSGSYFCNFSSAQKEFFARACGGIYK' A
#
# COMPACT_ATOMS: atom_id res chain seq x y z
N MET A 1 12.91 -20.88 11.63
CA MET A 1 12.62 -19.46 11.89
C MET A 1 12.25 -18.89 10.53
N GLN A 2 10.97 -18.72 10.25
CA GLN A 2 10.52 -18.22 8.94
C GLN A 2 10.76 -16.72 8.96
N ASP A 3 11.72 -16.22 8.17
CA ASP A 3 11.88 -14.79 7.94
C ASP A 3 10.54 -14.27 7.40
N SER A 4 9.81 -13.52 8.23
CA SER A 4 8.59 -12.84 7.82
C SER A 4 9.00 -11.80 6.79
N ILE A 5 8.85 -12.12 5.52
CA ILE A 5 8.99 -11.13 4.47
C ILE A 5 7.73 -10.27 4.55
N LYS A 6 7.90 -9.08 5.12
CA LYS A 6 6.81 -8.15 5.42
C LYS A 6 6.66 -7.17 4.25
N SER A 7 5.49 -7.24 3.60
CA SER A 7 4.99 -6.40 2.50
C SER A 7 6.06 -5.85 1.53
N ARG A 8 6.40 -6.60 0.48
CA ARG A 8 7.34 -6.19 -0.59
C ARG A 8 6.66 -6.04 -1.95
N ILE A 9 7.28 -5.26 -2.84
CA ILE A 9 6.84 -5.15 -4.24
C ILE A 9 6.77 -6.55 -4.88
N GLY A 10 5.65 -6.85 -5.52
CA GLY A 10 5.35 -8.15 -6.14
C GLY A 10 4.66 -9.14 -5.20
N GLU A 11 4.56 -8.87 -3.90
CA GLU A 11 3.82 -9.73 -2.98
C GLU A 11 2.32 -9.45 -3.03
N ILE A 12 1.55 -10.52 -2.78
CA ILE A 12 0.10 -10.45 -2.67
C ILE A 12 -0.25 -10.41 -1.18
N ASN A 13 -0.95 -9.35 -0.78
CA ASN A 13 -1.50 -9.19 0.57
C ASN A 13 -3.00 -8.94 0.45
N HIS A 14 -3.84 -9.74 1.15
CA HIS A 14 -5.30 -9.66 1.09
C HIS A 14 -5.91 -9.60 -0.34
N GLY A 15 -5.29 -10.24 -1.33
CA GLY A 15 -5.75 -10.23 -2.73
C GLY A 15 -5.36 -8.97 -3.53
N TYR A 16 -4.45 -8.15 -3.00
CA TYR A 16 -3.83 -7.02 -3.68
C TYR A 16 -2.34 -7.26 -3.88
N THR A 17 -1.85 -7.01 -5.09
CA THR A 17 -0.45 -7.06 -5.47
C THR A 17 0.21 -5.71 -5.13
N ILE A 18 1.27 -5.73 -4.33
CA ILE A 18 2.03 -4.52 -3.99
C ILE A 18 2.83 -4.09 -5.22
N VAL A 19 2.61 -2.85 -5.66
CA VAL A 19 3.25 -2.27 -6.86
C VAL A 19 4.20 -1.13 -6.56
N ALA A 20 4.11 -0.53 -5.37
CA ALA A 20 5.08 0.45 -4.89
C ALA A 20 5.23 0.39 -3.37
N GLN A 21 6.43 0.75 -2.89
CA GLN A 21 6.76 0.81 -1.47
C GLN A 21 7.69 2.00 -1.22
N TYR A 22 7.54 2.66 -0.07
CA TYR A 22 8.43 3.73 0.37
C TYR A 22 8.92 3.49 1.80
N LEU A 23 10.25 3.36 1.94
CA LEU A 23 11.00 3.27 3.21
C LEU A 23 10.39 2.35 4.29
N ASN A 24 9.76 1.24 3.90
CA ASN A 24 9.01 0.36 4.81
C ASN A 24 7.94 1.09 5.66
N LYS A 25 7.41 2.21 5.17
CA LYS A 25 6.40 3.03 5.87
C LYS A 25 5.04 3.01 5.19
N VAL A 26 5.04 2.92 3.86
CA VAL A 26 3.81 2.91 3.08
C VAL A 26 3.97 2.05 1.85
N VAL A 27 2.90 1.35 1.48
CA VAL A 27 2.80 0.58 0.24
C VAL A 27 1.54 0.96 -0.52
N LEU A 28 1.64 0.90 -1.84
CA LEU A 28 0.52 0.96 -2.76
C LEU A 28 0.34 -0.43 -3.36
N ALA A 29 -0.87 -0.98 -3.20
CA ALA A 29 -1.23 -2.27 -3.77
C ALA A 29 -2.48 -2.15 -4.63
N ILE A 30 -2.60 -3.02 -5.63
CA ILE A 30 -3.71 -3.06 -6.58
C ILE A 30 -4.29 -4.46 -6.63
N SER A 31 -5.61 -4.58 -6.78
CA SER A 31 -6.21 -5.87 -7.02
C SER A 31 -6.11 -6.24 -8.50
N ASP A 32 -5.75 -7.49 -8.76
CA ASP A 32 -5.79 -8.05 -10.11
C ASP A 32 -7.24 -8.25 -10.60
N ASN A 33 -8.21 -8.29 -9.67
CA ASN A 33 -9.62 -8.36 -9.99
C ASN A 33 -10.17 -6.96 -10.30
N ARG A 34 -10.30 -6.64 -11.59
CA ARG A 34 -10.85 -5.34 -12.04
C ARG A 34 -12.35 -5.16 -11.78
N SER A 35 -13.05 -6.18 -11.28
CA SER A 35 -14.49 -6.10 -10.99
C SER A 35 -14.80 -5.60 -9.58
N ILE A 36 -13.81 -5.42 -8.71
CA ILE A 36 -14.04 -4.88 -7.36
C ILE A 36 -14.11 -3.35 -7.40
N ALA A 37 -15.00 -2.79 -6.57
CA ALA A 37 -15.17 -1.34 -6.46
C ALA A 37 -13.92 -0.64 -5.90
N GLU A 38 -13.14 -1.34 -5.07
CA GLU A 38 -11.96 -0.83 -4.37
C GLU A 38 -10.67 -1.39 -4.98
N MET A 39 -10.41 -1.09 -6.25
CA MET A 39 -9.30 -1.69 -7.00
C MET A 39 -7.89 -1.37 -6.49
N ALA A 40 -7.71 -0.34 -5.68
CA ALA A 40 -6.40 0.09 -5.18
C ALA A 40 -6.46 0.38 -3.68
N VAL A 41 -5.36 0.11 -2.98
CA VAL A 41 -5.24 0.33 -1.54
C VAL A 41 -3.86 0.90 -1.19
N VAL A 42 -3.84 1.84 -0.25
CA VAL A 42 -2.62 2.38 0.35
C VAL A 42 -2.56 1.95 1.80
N TRP A 43 -1.57 1.13 2.15
CA TRP A 43 -1.33 0.70 3.52
C TRP A 43 -0.16 1.43 4.15
N SER A 44 -0.34 1.86 5.40
CA SER A 44 0.77 2.25 6.26
C SER A 44 1.35 1.02 6.94
N LEU A 45 2.67 0.95 6.98
CA LEU A 45 3.44 -0.12 7.61
C LEU A 45 4.01 0.37 8.94
N ASP A 46 4.02 -0.50 9.94
CA ASP A 46 4.71 -0.25 11.20
C ASP A 46 6.23 -0.45 11.07
N ASN A 47 6.98 -0.28 12.16
CA ASN A 47 8.44 -0.46 12.17
C ASN A 47 8.88 -1.88 11.80
N ASP A 48 7.97 -2.81 11.99
CA ASP A 48 8.13 -4.21 11.74
C ASP A 48 7.89 -4.52 10.25
N GLY A 49 7.09 -3.71 9.55
CA GLY A 49 6.72 -3.87 8.14
C GLY A 49 5.30 -4.42 7.95
N ASP A 50 4.55 -4.55 9.03
CA ASP A 50 3.18 -5.06 9.03
C ASP A 50 2.19 -3.93 8.75
N THR A 51 1.15 -4.23 7.97
CA THR A 51 0.10 -3.26 7.64
C THR A 51 -0.76 -2.97 8.87
N TYR A 52 -0.81 -1.71 9.33
CA TYR A 52 -1.64 -1.34 10.50
C TYR A 52 -2.79 -0.37 10.16
N SER A 53 -2.79 0.23 8.97
CA SER A 53 -3.85 1.14 8.50
C SER A 53 -3.93 1.12 6.98
N GLY A 54 -5.15 1.23 6.43
CA GLY A 54 -5.41 1.15 4.99
C GLY A 54 -6.44 2.15 4.50
N SER A 55 -6.23 2.70 3.31
CA SER A 55 -7.22 3.48 2.58
C SER A 55 -7.47 2.87 1.21
N TYR A 56 -8.73 2.58 0.92
CA TYR A 56 -9.19 1.89 -0.28
C TYR A 56 -9.74 2.90 -1.29
N PHE A 57 -9.50 2.64 -2.56
CA PHE A 57 -9.78 3.57 -3.65
C PHE A 57 -10.37 2.84 -4.85
N CYS A 58 -11.35 3.47 -5.47
CA CYS A 58 -11.95 2.99 -6.71
C CYS A 58 -11.16 3.33 -7.98
N ASN A 59 -10.05 4.07 -7.85
CA ASN A 59 -9.20 4.42 -8.96
C ASN A 59 -7.74 4.57 -8.53
N PHE A 60 -6.83 4.20 -9.42
CA PHE A 60 -5.39 4.21 -9.16
C PHE A 60 -4.84 5.63 -8.94
N SER A 61 -5.39 6.65 -9.62
CA SER A 61 -4.89 8.03 -9.51
C SER A 61 -5.06 8.60 -8.09
N SER A 62 -6.19 8.34 -7.45
CA SER A 62 -6.44 8.78 -6.07
C SER A 62 -5.53 8.05 -5.07
N ALA A 63 -5.35 6.74 -5.28
CA ALA A 63 -4.42 5.94 -4.48
C ALA A 63 -2.97 6.43 -4.61
N GLN A 64 -2.52 6.80 -5.80
CA GLN A 64 -1.19 7.38 -6.01
C GLN A 64 -1.02 8.70 -5.25
N LYS A 65 -2.01 9.60 -5.29
CA LYS A 65 -1.96 10.87 -4.53
C LYS A 65 -1.83 10.61 -3.03
N GLU A 66 -2.60 9.67 -2.49
CA GLU A 66 -2.51 9.29 -1.08
C GLU A 66 -1.15 8.66 -0.75
N PHE A 67 -0.64 7.78 -1.61
CA PHE A 67 0.68 7.17 -1.44
C PHE A 67 1.78 8.23 -1.35
N PHE A 68 1.78 9.21 -2.26
CA PHE A 68 2.72 10.33 -2.20
C PHE A 68 2.50 11.23 -0.98
N ALA A 69 1.25 11.45 -0.57
CA ALA A 69 0.94 12.20 0.64
C ALA A 69 1.49 11.51 1.90
N ARG A 70 1.43 10.17 2.00
CA ARG A 70 2.02 9.45 3.15
C ARG A 70 3.53 9.31 3.05
N ALA A 71 4.07 9.15 1.84
CA ALA A 71 5.50 9.01 1.62
C ALA A 71 6.24 10.33 1.85
N CYS A 72 5.68 11.45 1.37
CA CYS A 72 6.34 12.75 1.33
C CYS A 72 5.68 13.82 2.23
N GLY A 73 4.45 13.62 2.70
CA GLY A 73 3.60 14.63 3.35
C GLY A 73 3.94 14.99 4.79
N GLY A 74 5.20 14.83 5.21
CA GLY A 74 5.74 15.64 6.31
C GLY A 74 5.89 17.14 5.97
N ILE A 75 5.59 17.56 4.73
CA ILE A 75 5.93 18.90 4.19
C ILE A 75 4.70 19.82 4.01
N TYR A 76 3.48 19.35 4.25
CA TYR A 76 2.29 20.22 4.24
C TYR A 76 1.68 20.27 5.66
N LYS A 77 2.29 21.08 6.52
CA LYS A 77 1.66 21.65 7.72
C LYS A 77 1.43 23.13 7.50
#